data_AF-F6F2Y5-F1
#
_entry.id   AF-F6F2Y5-F1
#
_cell.length_a   1.000
_cell.length_b   1.000
_cell.length_c   1.000
_cell.angle_alpha   90.00
_cell.angle_beta   90.00
_cell.angle_gamma   90.00
#
_symmetry.space_group_name_H-M   'P 1'
#
loop_
_entity.id
_entity.type
_entity.pdbx_description
1 polymer ?
#
loop_
_entity_poly.entity_id
_entity_poly.type
_entity_poly.pdbx_seq_one_letter_code
_entity_poly.pdbx_strand_id
1 'polypeptide(L)' 'MPKVFDWNGYRFHFYANEGDPREPVHIHVRKGRDNAKFWL' A
#
# COMPACT_ATOMS: atom_id res chain seq x y z
N MET A 1 7.45 4.53 -0.20
CA MET A 1 7.37 4.37 1.28
C MET A 1 8.02 3.08 1.78
N PRO A 2 8.60 3.07 3.00
CA PRO A 2 9.06 1.85 3.67
C PRO A 2 7.88 0.89 3.97
N LYS A 3 8.19 -0.40 4.09
CA LYS A 3 7.22 -1.42 4.56
C LYS A 3 6.92 -1.13 6.04
N VAL A 4 5.66 -0.82 6.36
CA VAL A 4 5.27 -0.40 7.73
C VAL A 4 4.82 -1.60 8.57
N PHE A 5 4.21 -2.60 7.94
CA PHE A 5 3.67 -3.76 8.65
C PHE A 5 3.80 -5.04 7.80
N ASP A 6 4.04 -6.16 8.48
CA ASP A 6 4.14 -7.50 7.91
C ASP A 6 3.33 -8.48 8.76
N TRP A 7 2.44 -9.25 8.12
CA TRP A 7 1.63 -10.24 8.81
C TRP A 7 1.32 -11.42 7.90
N ASN A 8 1.67 -12.65 8.30
CA ASN A 8 1.39 -13.87 7.53
C ASN A 8 1.82 -13.81 6.04
N GLY A 9 2.95 -13.13 5.77
CA GLY A 9 3.48 -12.92 4.42
C GLY A 9 2.80 -11.81 3.62
N TYR A 10 1.81 -11.12 4.18
CA TYR A 10 1.24 -9.90 3.64
C TYR A 10 2.08 -8.71 4.07
N ARG A 11 2.51 -7.91 3.09
CA ARG A 11 3.34 -6.70 3.29
C ARG A 11 2.50 -5.47 2.99
N PHE A 12 2.44 -4.56 3.96
CA PHE A 12 1.62 -3.36 3.89
C PHE A 12 2.49 -2.14 3.62
N HIS A 13 2.11 -1.38 2.60
CA HIS A 13 2.75 -0.15 2.18
C HIS A 13 1.72 0.97 2.19
N PHE A 14 1.98 1.99 3.01
CA PHE A 14 1.11 3.16 3.12
C PHE A 14 1.59 4.22 2.14
N TYR A 15 0.65 4.85 1.46
CA TYR A 15 0.90 5.90 0.48
C TYR A 15 -0.04 7.08 0.72
N ALA A 16 0.46 8.28 0.46
CA ALA A 16 -0.28 9.51 0.59
C ALA A 16 0.34 10.57 -0.31
N ASN A 17 -0.50 11.40 -0.94
CA ASN A 17 -0.07 12.55 -1.74
C ASN A 17 0.90 12.19 -2.90
N GLU A 18 0.81 10.98 -3.45
CA GLU A 18 1.56 10.58 -4.65
C GLU A 18 0.78 10.92 -5.93
N GLY A 19 1.47 11.10 -7.06
CA GLY A 19 0.86 11.34 -8.38
C GLY A 19 0.46 12.78 -8.68
N ASP A 20 0.02 13.01 -9.93
CA ASP A 20 -0.63 14.24 -10.41
C ASP A 20 -1.81 13.85 -11.33
N PRO A 21 -3.08 14.06 -10.92
CA PRO A 21 -3.51 14.67 -9.66
C PRO A 21 -3.19 13.78 -8.44
N ARG A 22 -3.00 14.41 -7.28
CA ARG A 22 -2.62 13.73 -6.03
C ARG A 22 -3.64 12.66 -5.64
N GLU A 23 -3.16 11.45 -5.41
CA GLU A 23 -3.96 10.35 -4.93
C GLU A 23 -4.28 10.50 -3.43
N PRO A 24 -5.53 10.20 -3.01
CA PRO A 24 -5.90 10.07 -1.59
C PRO A 24 -5.04 9.06 -0.84
N VAL A 25 -5.07 9.12 0.50
CA VAL A 25 -4.36 8.15 1.35
C VAL A 25 -4.85 6.75 1.05
N HIS A 26 -3.92 5.82 0.85
CA HIS A 26 -4.25 4.44 0.51
C HIS A 26 -3.16 3.46 0.95
N ILE A 27 -3.50 2.18 0.93
CA ILE A 27 -2.64 1.07 1.32
C ILE A 27 -2.50 0.11 0.14
N HIS A 28 -1.28 -0.26 -0.22
CA HIS A 28 -1.02 -1.45 -1.03
C HIS A 28 -0.64 -2.62 -0.15
N VAL A 29 -1.32 -3.75 -0.34
CA VAL A 29 -1.03 -5.01 0.31
C VAL A 29 -0.47 -5.98 -0.73
N ARG A 30 0.71 -6.54 -0.45
CA ARG A 30 1.38 -7.48 -1.36
C ARG A 30 1.61 -8.83 -0.70
N LYS A 31 1.39 -9.93 -1.44
CA LYS A 31 1.79 -11.29 -1.03
C LYS A 31 2.24 -12.08 -2.25
N GLY A 32 3.52 -12.43 -2.32
CA GLY A 32 4.09 -13.05 -3.51
C GLY A 32 3.92 -12.16 -4.75
N ARG A 33 3.13 -12.62 -5.73
CA ARG A 33 2.79 -11.86 -6.95
C ARG A 33 1.47 -11.08 -6.83
N ASP A 34 0.68 -11.33 -5.80
CA ASP A 34 -0.62 -10.70 -5.61
C ASP A 34 -0.47 -9.29 -5.03
N ASN A 35 -1.37 -8.40 -5.44
CA ASN A 35 -1.48 -7.02 -4.98
C ASN A 35 -2.95 -6.63 -4.79
N ALA A 36 -3.23 -5.89 -3.71
CA ALA A 36 -4.52 -5.24 -3.48
C ALA A 36 -4.31 -3.77 -3.05
N LYS A 37 -5.24 -2.89 -3.46
CA LYS A 37 -5.27 -1.46 -3.10
C LYS A 37 -6.52 -1.17 -2.26
N PHE A 38 -6.33 -0.49 -1.14
CA PHE A 38 -7.40 -0.04 -0.25
C PHE A 38 -7.33 1.48 -0.08
N TRP A 39 -8.44 2.18 -0.29
CA TRP A 39 -8.55 3.60 0.00
C TRP A 39 -8.87 3.81 1.48
N LEU A 40 -8.30 4.86 2.08
CA LEU A 40 -8.56 5.27 3.46
C LEU A 40 -9.51 6.47 3.50
#